data_AF-A0A452Z113-F1
#
_entry.id   AF-A0A452Z113-F1
#
_cell.length_a   1.000
_cell.length_b   1.000
_cell.length_c   1.000
_cell.angle_alpha   90.00
_cell.angle_beta   90.00
_cell.angle_gamma   90.00
#
_symmetry.space_group_name_H-M   'P 1'
#
loop_
_entity.id
_entity.type
_entity.pdbx_description
1 polymer ?
#
loop_
_entity_poly.entity_id
_entity_poly.type
_entity_poly.pdbx_seq_one_letter_code
_entity_poly.pdbx_strand_id
1 'polypeptide(L)'
;MCSHKRCRVAEQHQDQGTATRPEEDAIAGSVKDAQIKICPPHTGFIGGLCYICGKNQDEEDFTGVPFGYIAEGLRLSNSEMDRLSGSEVKNLLRERKLVLILDLDHTLINSTRLHDISAAEMDLGIQSAASKNDPDRSLFTLQGMCMLTKLRPFVRKFLEEASNMFEMYIYTMGFKAYAIEIAKLLDPGNVYFDSKVISNSDCTQQHQKGLDVVPGADSLAVVLDDTEYVWQKHKENLILMERYHYFAASCRHSGQSLSELMQDERESDGALATILDVLKRIHTIFFDLGVGTALSSRDVRPVIKRMRQEVLQGCKLVFSRVFPSDCRPQHQIMWKMAEQLGAVCCSEVDPSVTHVVAVHAGTEKARWAVKHKKFLLHPRWIEACNYRWHRQPEEDFPVPGLKEDKGKEKVAEIAHL
;
A
#
# COMPACT_ATOMS: atom_id res chain seq x y z
N MET A 1 18.91 -50.75 20.35
CA MET A 1 19.70 -51.73 21.13
C MET A 1 20.05 -51.10 22.46
N CYS A 2 19.82 -51.87 23.54
CA CYS A 2 20.28 -51.72 24.94
C CYS A 2 20.04 -50.37 25.63
N SER A 3 19.08 -50.20 26.55
CA SER A 3 18.77 -50.97 27.78
C SER A 3 19.87 -50.90 28.85
N HIS A 4 19.40 -50.93 30.10
CA HIS A 4 20.08 -51.18 31.39
C HIS A 4 20.32 -49.92 32.23
N LYS A 5 19.86 -49.81 33.49
CA LYS A 5 19.51 -50.87 34.46
C LYS A 5 18.55 -50.32 35.54
N ARG A 6 17.51 -51.12 35.81
CA ARG A 6 16.75 -51.11 37.06
C ARG A 6 17.55 -51.78 38.19
N CYS A 7 17.08 -51.50 39.41
CA CYS A 7 16.88 -52.42 40.53
C CYS A 7 17.90 -52.33 41.68
N ARG A 8 17.43 -51.93 42.87
CA ARG A 8 17.05 -52.92 43.88
C ARG A 8 16.12 -52.35 44.96
N VAL A 9 15.19 -53.22 45.30
CA VAL A 9 14.09 -53.14 46.26
C VAL A 9 14.58 -53.55 47.64
N ALA A 10 14.02 -52.98 48.70
CA ALA A 10 13.66 -53.71 49.92
C ALA A 10 12.57 -52.94 50.68
N GLU A 11 11.36 -53.47 50.60
CA GLU A 11 10.21 -53.22 51.48
C GLU A 11 10.57 -53.65 52.94
N GLN A 12 9.97 -53.16 54.03
CA GLN A 12 8.60 -53.45 54.43
C GLN A 12 8.23 -52.74 55.75
N HIS A 13 6.97 -52.31 55.81
CA HIS A 13 6.03 -52.26 56.95
C HIS A 13 6.37 -51.34 58.16
N GLN A 14 5.43 -50.63 58.78
CA GLN A 14 4.05 -51.00 59.05
C GLN A 14 3.19 -49.76 59.37
N ASP A 15 1.90 -49.98 59.18
CA ASP A 15 0.79 -49.04 59.04
C ASP A 15 0.17 -48.60 60.39
N GLN A 16 -0.69 -47.56 60.29
CA GLN A 16 -1.84 -47.18 61.14
C GLN A 16 -1.79 -45.80 61.82
N GLY A 17 -2.83 -45.00 61.56
CA GLY A 17 -3.42 -44.13 62.58
C GLY A 17 -3.89 -42.74 62.14
N THR A 18 -5.05 -42.70 61.48
CA THR A 18 -6.08 -41.63 61.36
C THR A 18 -5.98 -40.33 62.19
N ALA A 19 -6.06 -39.21 61.45
CA ALA A 19 -6.89 -37.99 61.63
C ALA A 19 -7.01 -37.26 63.00
N THR A 20 -6.62 -35.98 63.02
CA THR A 20 -7.40 -34.86 63.63
C THR A 20 -6.85 -33.49 63.17
N ARG A 21 -7.74 -32.54 62.83
CA ARG A 21 -7.47 -31.08 62.82
C ARG A 21 -7.66 -30.53 64.24
N PRO A 22 -6.94 -29.47 64.65
CA PRO A 22 -7.51 -28.10 64.71
C PRO A 22 -6.49 -26.99 64.31
N GLU A 23 -6.89 -25.98 63.54
CA GLU A 23 -7.25 -24.59 63.92
C GLU A 23 -6.09 -23.63 64.28
N GLU A 24 -6.09 -22.53 63.49
CA GLU A 24 -5.70 -21.13 63.74
C GLU A 24 -4.38 -20.79 64.46
N ASP A 25 -3.49 -20.11 63.72
CA ASP A 25 -2.84 -18.91 64.25
C ASP A 25 -2.61 -17.89 63.12
N ALA A 26 -3.20 -16.72 63.31
CA ALA A 26 -3.16 -15.57 62.42
C ALA A 26 -1.83 -14.82 62.60
N ILE A 27 -1.08 -14.64 61.51
CA ILE A 27 -0.08 -13.57 61.41
C ILE A 27 -0.54 -12.63 60.30
N ALA A 28 -1.29 -11.62 60.72
CA ALA A 28 -1.68 -10.46 59.93
C ALA A 28 -0.43 -9.60 59.63
N GLY A 29 0.29 -9.94 58.56
CA GLY A 29 1.20 -9.04 57.87
C GLY A 29 0.45 -8.32 56.77
N SER A 30 -0.29 -7.26 57.12
CA SER A 30 -0.95 -6.36 56.16
C SER A 30 0.12 -5.72 55.27
N VAL A 31 0.32 -6.28 54.08
CA VAL A 31 0.95 -5.58 52.97
C VAL A 31 -0.06 -4.50 52.59
N LYS A 32 0.23 -3.27 53.02
CA LYS A 32 -0.58 -2.09 52.73
C LYS A 32 -0.87 -2.05 51.23
N ASP A 33 -2.17 -2.09 50.92
CA ASP A 33 -2.75 -1.78 49.62
C ASP A 33 -2.00 -0.59 48.99
N ALA A 34 -1.25 -0.87 47.93
CA ALA A 34 -1.00 0.15 46.94
C ALA A 34 -2.35 0.39 46.24
N GLN A 35 -3.14 1.33 46.76
CA GLN A 35 -4.34 1.82 46.07
C GLN A 35 -3.89 2.45 44.74
N ILE A 36 -3.86 1.63 43.70
CA ILE A 36 -3.78 2.10 42.33
C ILE A 36 -5.07 2.87 42.04
N LYS A 37 -4.89 4.15 41.74
CA LYS A 37 -5.94 5.15 41.55
C LYS A 37 -6.81 4.82 40.32
N ILE A 38 -8.10 4.69 40.59
CA ILE A 38 -9.32 4.82 39.76
C ILE A 38 -9.25 4.30 38.31
N CYS A 39 -10.05 3.26 38.07
CA CYS A 39 -10.95 3.14 36.91
C CYS A 39 -12.35 2.81 37.49
N PRO A 40 -13.49 3.24 36.91
CA PRO A 40 -13.76 3.64 35.51
C PRO A 40 -13.78 5.16 35.22
N PRO A 41 -13.70 5.59 33.93
CA PRO A 41 -13.68 4.73 32.73
C PRO A 41 -12.32 4.05 32.48
N HIS A 42 -12.36 2.83 31.96
CA HIS A 42 -11.17 2.08 31.55
C HIS A 42 -10.75 2.49 30.14
N THR A 43 -9.53 2.98 30.02
CA THR A 43 -9.01 3.66 28.84
C THR A 43 -8.29 2.72 27.86
N GLY A 44 -7.76 1.60 28.35
CA GLY A 44 -7.23 0.52 27.52
C GLY A 44 -6.70 -0.67 28.33
N PHE A 45 -6.35 -1.73 27.59
CA PHE A 45 -6.06 -3.07 28.10
C PHE A 45 -4.87 -3.68 27.36
N ILE A 46 -4.12 -4.54 28.04
CA ILE A 46 -3.06 -5.38 27.47
C ILE A 46 -3.31 -6.81 27.93
N GLY A 47 -3.63 -7.72 27.01
CA GLY A 47 -3.90 -9.13 27.32
C GLY A 47 -5.03 -9.30 28.35
N GLY A 48 -6.14 -8.58 28.15
CA GLY A 48 -7.29 -8.57 29.07
C GLY A 48 -7.13 -7.75 30.36
N LEU A 49 -5.94 -7.23 30.68
CA LEU A 49 -5.70 -6.45 31.91
C LEU A 49 -5.65 -4.95 31.63
N CYS A 50 -6.42 -4.16 32.39
CA CYS A 50 -6.35 -2.71 32.31
C CYS A 50 -4.95 -2.24 32.72
N TYR A 51 -4.24 -1.54 31.82
CA TYR A 51 -2.86 -1.10 32.08
C TYR A 51 -2.74 -0.04 33.20
N ILE A 52 -3.88 0.55 33.62
CA ILE A 52 -3.93 1.50 34.73
C ILE A 52 -4.16 0.76 36.05
N CYS A 53 -5.29 0.06 36.21
CA CYS A 53 -5.70 -0.49 37.51
C CYS A 53 -5.56 -2.01 37.66
N GLY A 54 -5.11 -2.71 36.62
CA GLY A 54 -4.92 -4.17 36.63
C GLY A 54 -6.22 -4.99 36.68
N LYS A 55 -7.40 -4.37 36.55
CA LYS A 55 -8.67 -5.12 36.48
C LYS A 55 -8.72 -5.92 35.19
N ASN A 56 -9.14 -7.17 35.31
CA ASN A 56 -9.40 -8.06 34.19
C ASN A 56 -10.73 -7.69 33.53
N GLN A 57 -10.76 -7.71 32.21
CA GLN A 57 -11.95 -7.64 31.38
C GLN A 57 -11.80 -8.66 30.26
N ASP A 58 -12.84 -9.45 30.03
CA ASP A 58 -12.86 -10.40 28.93
C ASP A 58 -12.67 -9.64 27.61
N GLU A 59 -11.71 -10.07 26.79
CA GLU A 59 -11.31 -9.36 25.55
C GLU A 59 -12.47 -9.22 24.54
N GLU A 60 -13.46 -10.09 24.63
CA GLU A 60 -14.67 -10.09 23.80
C GLU A 60 -15.65 -8.96 24.19
N ASP A 61 -15.62 -8.49 25.44
CA ASP A 61 -16.55 -7.49 25.96
C ASP A 61 -16.06 -6.04 25.81
N PHE A 62 -14.78 -5.82 25.46
CA PHE A 62 -14.21 -4.49 25.25
C PHE A 62 -14.16 -4.11 23.77
N THR A 63 -15.01 -3.15 23.39
CA THR A 63 -15.13 -2.58 22.03
C THR A 63 -14.03 -1.55 21.70
N GLY A 64 -12.79 -1.85 22.09
CA GLY A 64 -11.62 -1.03 21.80
C GLY A 64 -10.97 -1.34 20.46
N VAL A 65 -10.19 -0.38 19.96
CA VAL A 65 -9.39 -0.51 18.75
C VAL A 65 -8.09 -1.28 19.08
N PRO A 66 -7.71 -2.30 18.30
CA PRO A 66 -6.48 -3.05 18.52
C PRO A 66 -5.23 -2.26 18.08
N PHE A 67 -4.20 -2.30 18.93
CA PHE A 67 -2.86 -1.72 18.69
C PHE A 67 -1.78 -2.80 18.84
N GLY A 68 -2.09 -4.02 18.36
CA GLY A 68 -1.22 -5.19 18.44
C GLY A 68 0.15 -5.00 17.79
N TYR A 69 0.27 -4.06 16.84
CA TYR A 69 1.52 -3.67 16.21
C TYR A 69 2.44 -2.85 17.12
N ILE A 70 1.89 -2.10 18.09
CA ILE A 70 2.68 -1.38 19.11
C ILE A 70 3.06 -2.33 20.25
N ALA A 71 2.07 -3.03 20.80
CA ALA A 71 2.28 -4.03 21.84
C ALA A 71 1.23 -5.14 21.71
N GLU A 72 1.67 -6.39 21.82
CA GLU A 72 0.79 -7.55 21.69
C GLU A 72 -0.32 -7.51 22.75
N GLY A 73 -1.56 -7.74 22.32
CA GLY A 73 -2.74 -7.67 23.18
C GLY A 73 -3.20 -6.26 23.58
N LEU A 74 -2.57 -5.18 23.08
CA LEU A 74 -2.97 -3.81 23.38
C LEU A 74 -4.29 -3.45 22.67
N ARG A 75 -5.26 -2.95 23.45
CA ARG A 75 -6.51 -2.35 22.96
C ARG A 75 -6.77 -1.02 23.64
N LEU A 76 -7.21 -0.04 22.88
CA LEU A 76 -7.50 1.31 23.37
C LEU A 76 -8.98 1.65 23.18
N SER A 77 -9.55 2.34 24.16
CA SER A 77 -10.91 2.90 24.04
C SER A 77 -10.94 4.01 22.99
N ASN A 78 -12.11 4.26 22.40
CA ASN A 78 -12.29 5.37 21.44
C ASN A 78 -11.94 6.74 22.05
N SER A 79 -12.25 6.96 23.33
CA SER A 79 -11.90 8.22 24.01
C SER A 79 -10.39 8.42 24.16
N GLU A 80 -9.63 7.34 24.41
CA GLU A 80 -8.17 7.45 24.40
C GLU A 80 -7.62 7.63 23.00
N MET A 81 -8.24 6.99 22.01
CA MET A 81 -7.87 7.19 20.62
C MET A 81 -8.03 8.64 20.19
N ASP A 82 -9.12 9.30 20.56
CA ASP A 82 -9.33 10.72 20.29
C ASP A 82 -8.29 11.59 21.00
N ARG A 83 -7.97 11.26 22.27
CA ARG A 83 -6.97 11.97 23.07
C ARG A 83 -5.57 11.88 22.45
N LEU A 84 -5.16 10.68 22.06
CA LEU A 84 -3.87 10.43 21.39
C LEU A 84 -3.83 11.12 20.03
N SER A 85 -4.89 10.99 19.23
CA SER A 85 -5.03 11.63 17.94
C SER A 85 -4.84 13.14 18.00
N GLY A 86 -5.48 13.80 18.98
CA GLY A 86 -5.36 15.25 19.16
C GLY A 86 -3.95 15.71 19.56
N SER A 87 -3.20 14.89 20.30
CA SER A 87 -1.80 15.18 20.63
C SER A 87 -0.88 14.96 19.43
N GLU A 88 -1.09 13.86 18.70
CA GLU A 88 -0.27 13.45 17.56
C GLU A 88 -0.35 14.47 16.42
N VAL A 89 -1.59 14.88 16.06
CA VAL A 89 -1.82 15.92 15.05
C VAL A 89 -1.06 17.21 15.38
N LYS A 90 -1.06 17.64 16.65
CA LYS A 90 -0.35 18.86 17.06
C LYS A 90 1.16 18.72 16.91
N ASN A 91 1.72 17.56 17.24
CA ASN A 91 3.15 17.29 17.11
C ASN A 91 3.56 17.27 15.63
N LEU A 92 2.84 16.51 14.79
CA LEU A 92 3.07 16.43 13.35
C LEU A 92 3.03 17.81 12.69
N LEU A 93 2.00 18.62 12.97
CA LEU A 93 1.89 19.97 12.39
C LEU A 93 3.01 20.90 12.86
N ARG A 94 3.46 20.79 14.12
CA ARG A 94 4.61 21.56 14.65
C ARG A 94 5.90 21.19 13.92
N GLU A 95 6.08 19.91 13.64
CA GLU A 95 7.25 19.37 12.92
C GLU A 95 7.11 19.49 11.41
N ARG A 96 5.99 20.04 10.93
CA ARG A 96 5.63 20.14 9.51
C ARG A 96 5.67 18.78 8.82
N LYS A 97 5.15 17.74 9.48
CA LYS A 97 5.00 16.40 8.92
C LYS A 97 3.55 16.05 8.64
N LEU A 98 3.34 15.27 7.59
CA LEU A 98 2.11 14.53 7.31
C LEU A 98 2.29 13.06 7.71
N VAL A 99 1.27 12.22 7.54
CA VAL A 99 1.38 10.77 7.72
C VAL A 99 1.45 10.09 6.36
N LEU A 100 2.34 9.13 6.18
CA LEU A 100 2.46 8.32 4.96
C LEU A 100 2.25 6.85 5.29
N ILE A 101 1.17 6.27 4.76
CA ILE A 101 0.88 4.84 4.88
C ILE A 101 1.39 4.14 3.62
N LEU A 102 2.24 3.13 3.80
CA LEU A 102 2.92 2.42 2.74
C LEU A 102 2.48 0.95 2.72
N ASP A 103 1.88 0.51 1.62
CA ASP A 103 1.75 -0.91 1.33
C ASP A 103 3.10 -1.54 0.95
N LEU A 104 3.20 -2.87 1.02
CA LEU A 104 4.41 -3.61 0.69
C LEU A 104 4.36 -4.23 -0.71
N ASP A 105 3.56 -5.28 -0.88
CA ASP A 105 3.58 -6.15 -2.05
C ASP A 105 3.00 -5.47 -3.28
N HIS A 106 3.77 -5.41 -4.36
CA HIS A 106 3.47 -4.65 -5.58
C HIS A 106 3.51 -3.12 -5.43
N THR A 107 3.76 -2.62 -4.22
CA THR A 107 3.93 -1.19 -3.95
C THR A 107 5.42 -0.83 -3.79
N LEU A 108 6.06 -1.30 -2.72
CA LEU A 108 7.49 -1.06 -2.43
C LEU A 108 8.39 -2.24 -2.79
N ILE A 109 7.82 -3.44 -2.89
CA ILE A 109 8.54 -4.69 -3.13
C ILE A 109 7.72 -5.60 -4.04
N ASN A 110 8.33 -6.67 -4.53
CA ASN A 110 7.61 -7.82 -5.06
C ASN A 110 8.26 -9.09 -4.53
N SER A 111 7.45 -10.04 -4.05
CA SER A 111 7.94 -11.30 -3.49
C SER A 111 7.34 -12.51 -4.22
N THR A 112 8.09 -13.61 -4.25
CA THR A 112 7.63 -14.90 -4.77
C THR A 112 8.14 -16.06 -3.91
N ARG A 113 7.43 -17.17 -3.86
CA ARG A 113 7.91 -18.38 -3.17
C ARG A 113 8.96 -19.06 -4.05
N LEU A 114 9.94 -19.73 -3.43
CA LEU A 114 11.01 -20.40 -4.16
C LEU A 114 10.49 -21.46 -5.14
N HIS A 115 9.37 -22.12 -4.83
CA HIS A 115 8.73 -23.10 -5.72
C HIS A 115 7.88 -22.49 -6.84
N ASP A 116 7.58 -21.20 -6.78
CA ASP A 116 6.80 -20.47 -7.80
C ASP A 116 7.70 -19.81 -8.85
N ILE A 117 9.02 -19.94 -8.74
CA ILE A 117 10.00 -19.38 -9.69
C ILE A 117 9.91 -20.14 -11.01
N SER A 118 9.80 -19.41 -12.11
CA SER A 118 9.66 -20.02 -13.45
C SER A 118 10.95 -20.68 -13.91
N ALA A 119 10.86 -21.59 -14.90
CA ALA A 119 12.05 -22.19 -15.51
C ALA A 119 12.98 -21.12 -16.12
N ALA A 120 12.41 -20.11 -16.79
CA ALA A 120 13.19 -19.00 -17.33
C ALA A 120 13.92 -18.21 -16.24
N GLU A 121 13.28 -17.95 -15.11
CA GLU A 121 13.89 -17.26 -13.97
C GLU A 121 14.98 -18.10 -13.28
N MET A 122 14.83 -19.43 -13.26
CA MET A 122 15.87 -20.35 -12.78
C MET A 122 17.10 -20.34 -13.69
N ASP A 123 16.89 -20.39 -15.02
CA ASP A 123 17.97 -20.36 -16.01
C ASP A 123 18.74 -19.03 -15.98
N LEU A 124 18.04 -17.91 -15.67
CA LEU A 124 18.64 -16.60 -15.43
C LEU A 124 19.45 -16.52 -14.13
N GLY A 125 19.42 -17.55 -13.27
CA GLY A 125 20.20 -17.61 -12.04
C GLY A 125 19.76 -16.63 -10.96
N ILE A 126 18.47 -16.23 -10.95
CA ILE A 126 17.93 -15.21 -10.04
C ILE A 126 18.12 -15.61 -8.56
N GLN A 127 17.97 -16.90 -8.22
CA GLN A 127 18.22 -17.39 -6.86
C GLN A 127 19.71 -17.26 -6.46
N SER A 128 20.62 -17.52 -7.39
CA SER A 128 22.05 -17.35 -7.16
C SER A 128 22.43 -15.88 -7.00
N ALA A 129 21.82 -14.99 -7.79
CA ALA A 129 21.98 -13.54 -7.65
C ALA A 129 21.48 -13.05 -6.28
N ALA A 130 20.32 -13.55 -5.83
CA ALA A 130 19.78 -13.27 -4.50
C ALA A 130 20.69 -13.72 -3.35
N SER A 131 21.66 -14.61 -3.60
CA SER A 131 22.55 -15.22 -2.61
C SER A 131 23.95 -14.58 -2.56
N LYS A 132 24.33 -13.73 -3.53
CA LYS A 132 25.63 -13.02 -3.55
C LYS A 132 25.57 -11.71 -2.75
N ASN A 133 26.58 -11.46 -1.91
CA ASN A 133 26.71 -10.23 -1.11
C ASN A 133 27.04 -9.01 -1.99
N ASP A 134 26.03 -8.48 -2.66
CA ASP A 134 26.08 -7.19 -3.33
C ASP A 134 25.76 -6.07 -2.32
N PRO A 135 26.59 -5.02 -2.17
CA PRO A 135 26.27 -3.86 -1.35
C PRO A 135 25.05 -3.05 -1.82
N ASP A 136 24.68 -3.13 -3.11
CA ASP A 136 23.49 -2.47 -3.68
C ASP A 136 22.29 -3.43 -3.85
N ARG A 137 22.30 -4.55 -3.10
CA ARG A 137 21.31 -5.63 -3.21
C ARG A 137 19.88 -5.09 -3.18
N SER A 138 19.16 -5.32 -4.27
CA SER A 138 17.71 -5.17 -4.35
C SER A 138 16.99 -6.52 -4.29
N LEU A 139 17.69 -7.65 -4.43
CA LEU A 139 17.10 -8.99 -4.44
C LEU A 139 17.60 -9.83 -3.25
N PHE A 140 16.67 -10.36 -2.47
CA PHE A 140 16.92 -11.02 -1.18
C PHE A 140 16.24 -12.39 -1.11
N THR A 141 16.84 -13.29 -0.33
CA THR A 141 16.21 -14.57 0.04
C THR A 141 15.80 -14.54 1.51
N LEU A 142 14.50 -14.67 1.78
CA LEU A 142 13.96 -14.88 3.12
C LEU A 142 13.95 -16.39 3.41
N GLN A 143 15.09 -16.90 3.89
CA GLN A 143 15.32 -18.34 4.08
C GLN A 143 14.25 -19.01 4.96
N GLY A 144 13.88 -18.38 6.09
CA GLY A 144 12.87 -18.91 7.00
C GLY A 144 11.45 -18.97 6.42
N MET A 145 11.20 -18.28 5.30
CA MET A 145 9.90 -18.23 4.62
C MET A 145 9.94 -18.90 3.23
N CYS A 146 11.10 -19.40 2.80
CA CYS A 146 11.32 -19.97 1.46
C CYS A 146 10.85 -19.02 0.34
N MET A 147 11.22 -17.74 0.43
CA MET A 147 10.81 -16.70 -0.52
C MET A 147 11.98 -15.91 -1.08
N LEU A 148 11.83 -15.43 -2.31
CA LEU A 148 12.62 -14.32 -2.85
C LEU A 148 11.82 -13.03 -2.77
N THR A 149 12.51 -11.94 -2.49
CA THR A 149 11.95 -10.59 -2.43
C THR A 149 12.83 -9.64 -3.21
N LYS A 150 12.23 -8.92 -4.15
CA LYS A 150 12.83 -7.82 -4.88
C LYS A 150 12.31 -6.51 -4.31
N LEU A 151 13.22 -5.63 -3.90
CA LEU A 151 12.94 -4.24 -3.59
C LEU A 151 12.68 -3.48 -4.89
N ARG A 152 11.61 -2.68 -4.92
CA ARG A 152 11.33 -1.80 -6.06
C ARG A 152 12.46 -0.77 -6.18
N PRO A 153 12.94 -0.48 -7.41
CA PRO A 153 13.99 0.51 -7.62
C PRO A 153 13.68 1.85 -6.93
N PHE A 154 14.73 2.54 -6.47
CA PHE A 154 14.63 3.81 -5.73
C PHE A 154 14.04 3.76 -4.31
N VAL A 155 13.58 2.60 -3.80
CA VAL A 155 12.88 2.54 -2.50
C VAL A 155 13.67 3.08 -1.30
N ARG A 156 14.99 2.85 -1.22
CA ARG A 156 15.78 3.33 -0.08
C ARG A 156 15.84 4.84 -0.02
N LYS A 157 16.15 5.47 -1.17
CA LYS A 157 16.19 6.92 -1.32
C LYS A 157 14.80 7.54 -1.18
N PHE A 158 13.77 6.87 -1.68
CA PHE A 158 12.38 7.26 -1.44
C PHE A 158 12.07 7.36 0.06
N LEU A 159 12.38 6.33 0.85
CA LEU A 159 12.13 6.31 2.30
C LEU A 159 12.93 7.39 3.02
N GLU A 160 14.21 7.54 2.68
CA GLU A 160 15.07 8.58 3.23
C GLU A 160 14.48 9.98 2.99
N GLU A 161 14.16 10.33 1.75
CA GLU A 161 13.63 11.64 1.41
C GLU A 161 12.22 11.88 1.99
N ALA A 162 11.34 10.87 1.94
CA ALA A 162 9.99 10.95 2.49
C ALA A 162 10.00 11.14 4.01
N SER A 163 10.94 10.54 4.74
CA SER A 163 11.03 10.65 6.21
C SER A 163 11.19 12.09 6.73
N ASN A 164 11.71 13.00 5.89
CA ASN A 164 11.86 14.42 6.22
C ASN A 164 10.51 15.17 6.22
N MET A 165 9.49 14.63 5.56
CA MET A 165 8.18 15.27 5.35
C MET A 165 7.03 14.47 5.96
N PHE A 166 7.25 13.18 6.24
CA PHE A 166 6.21 12.26 6.67
C PHE A 166 6.65 11.43 7.86
N GLU A 167 5.70 11.15 8.74
CA GLU A 167 5.75 10.03 9.67
C GLU A 167 5.21 8.78 8.95
N MET A 168 6.01 7.71 8.87
CA MET A 168 5.75 6.61 7.95
C MET A 168 5.30 5.33 8.65
N TYR A 169 4.26 4.70 8.11
CA TYR A 169 3.72 3.42 8.58
C TYR A 169 3.79 2.40 7.45
N ILE A 170 4.16 1.16 7.77
CA ILE A 170 3.86 0.03 6.90
C ILE A 170 2.45 -0.43 7.23
N TYR A 171 1.61 -0.63 6.20
CA TYR A 171 0.31 -1.27 6.36
C TYR A 171 0.08 -2.26 5.23
N THR A 172 0.22 -3.55 5.51
CA THR A 172 0.08 -4.65 4.55
C THR A 172 -1.09 -5.58 4.91
N MET A 173 -1.66 -6.25 3.90
CA MET A 173 -2.55 -7.39 4.09
C MET A 173 -1.79 -8.72 4.29
N GLY A 174 -0.46 -8.69 4.31
CA GLY A 174 0.39 -9.83 4.66
C GLY A 174 0.34 -10.16 6.16
N PHE A 175 0.88 -11.33 6.49
CA PHE A 175 1.03 -11.77 7.88
C PHE A 175 2.10 -10.96 8.61
N LYS A 176 1.92 -10.75 9.93
CA LYS A 176 2.84 -9.97 10.78
C LYS A 176 4.31 -10.38 10.67
N ALA A 177 4.59 -11.68 10.73
CA ALA A 177 5.97 -12.19 10.64
C ALA A 177 6.64 -11.79 9.31
N TYR A 178 5.90 -11.89 8.20
CA TYR A 178 6.37 -11.45 6.88
C TYR A 178 6.62 -9.94 6.85
N ALA A 179 5.66 -9.14 7.34
CA ALA A 179 5.78 -7.69 7.35
C ALA A 179 7.03 -7.22 8.13
N ILE A 180 7.32 -7.86 9.27
CA ILE A 180 8.52 -7.57 10.08
C ILE A 180 9.80 -7.89 9.32
N GLU A 181 9.87 -9.03 8.63
CA GLU A 181 11.07 -9.38 7.84
C GLU A 181 11.27 -8.40 6.67
N ILE A 182 10.20 -7.97 5.99
CA ILE A 182 10.30 -6.96 4.93
C ILE A 182 10.71 -5.59 5.50
N ALA A 183 10.16 -5.19 6.65
CA ALA A 183 10.54 -3.94 7.31
C ALA A 183 12.05 -3.90 7.61
N LYS A 184 12.65 -5.01 8.07
CA LYS A 184 14.11 -5.12 8.28
C LYS A 184 14.93 -4.97 7.00
N LEU A 185 14.40 -5.40 5.84
CA LEU A 185 15.08 -5.21 4.56
C LEU A 185 15.01 -3.76 4.07
N LEU A 186 13.86 -3.11 4.27
CA LEU A 186 13.60 -1.73 3.87
C LEU A 186 14.31 -0.72 4.79
N ASP A 187 14.31 -0.98 6.10
CA ASP A 187 14.82 -0.12 7.16
C ASP A 187 15.71 -0.92 8.14
N PRO A 188 16.92 -1.32 7.73
CA PRO A 188 17.82 -2.13 8.58
C PRO A 188 18.26 -1.41 9.88
N GLY A 189 18.26 -0.08 9.86
CA GLY A 189 18.61 0.76 11.01
C GLY A 189 17.44 1.05 11.95
N ASN A 190 16.23 0.60 11.61
CA ASN A 190 15.00 0.90 12.35
C ASN A 190 14.77 2.41 12.58
N VAL A 191 15.06 3.22 11.56
CA VAL A 191 15.01 4.68 11.61
C VAL A 191 13.62 5.22 11.25
N TYR A 192 12.90 4.51 10.40
CA TYR A 192 11.68 4.98 9.76
C TYR A 192 10.42 4.42 10.42
N PHE A 193 10.36 3.09 10.55
CA PHE A 193 9.11 2.42 10.93
C PHE A 193 9.04 2.14 12.43
N ASP A 194 10.13 1.70 13.06
CA ASP A 194 10.11 1.23 14.44
C ASP A 194 8.97 0.22 14.66
N SER A 195 8.04 0.51 15.58
CA SER A 195 6.87 -0.34 15.86
C SER A 195 5.72 -0.16 14.85
N LYS A 196 5.80 0.79 13.91
CA LYS A 196 4.70 1.19 13.00
C LYS A 196 4.50 0.24 11.81
N VAL A 197 4.41 -1.06 12.08
CA VAL A 197 4.22 -2.13 11.08
C VAL A 197 2.88 -2.82 11.30
N ILE A 198 1.87 -2.38 10.55
CA ILE A 198 0.49 -2.86 10.62
C ILE A 198 0.31 -3.99 9.61
N SER A 199 -0.23 -5.12 10.08
CA SER A 199 -0.44 -6.33 9.28
C SER A 199 -1.92 -6.70 9.20
N ASN A 200 -2.25 -7.79 8.49
CA ASN A 200 -3.64 -8.23 8.38
C ASN A 200 -4.31 -8.57 9.73
N SER A 201 -3.55 -9.01 10.72
CA SER A 201 -4.07 -9.34 12.05
C SER A 201 -4.42 -8.09 12.87
N ASP A 202 -3.97 -6.92 12.43
CA ASP A 202 -4.26 -5.64 13.08
C ASP A 202 -5.48 -4.93 12.45
N CYS A 203 -6.01 -5.44 11.33
CA CYS A 203 -7.18 -4.87 10.67
C CYS A 203 -8.46 -5.00 11.53
N THR A 204 -9.22 -3.92 11.63
CA THR A 204 -10.54 -3.90 12.30
C THR A 204 -11.67 -4.42 11.42
N GLN A 205 -11.45 -4.52 10.11
CA GLN A 205 -12.41 -5.02 9.14
C GLN A 205 -11.75 -6.08 8.25
N GLN A 206 -12.47 -7.18 8.04
CA GLN A 206 -11.97 -8.27 7.23
C GLN A 206 -11.73 -7.81 5.78
N HIS A 207 -10.53 -8.08 5.26
CA HIS A 207 -10.12 -7.71 3.90
C HIS A 207 -10.20 -6.20 3.58
N GLN A 208 -10.15 -5.35 4.60
CA GLN A 208 -10.11 -3.90 4.47
C GLN A 208 -9.02 -3.31 5.36
N LYS A 209 -8.41 -2.24 4.85
CA LYS A 209 -7.51 -1.36 5.60
C LYS A 209 -8.28 -0.11 6.03
N GLY A 210 -7.93 0.41 7.19
CA GLY A 210 -8.56 1.60 7.75
C GLY A 210 -7.60 2.44 8.58
N LEU A 211 -7.76 3.76 8.53
CA LEU A 211 -6.95 4.68 9.31
C LEU A 211 -7.37 4.73 10.79
N ASP A 212 -8.38 3.96 11.19
CA ASP A 212 -8.86 3.86 12.58
C ASP A 212 -7.83 3.25 13.53
N VAL A 213 -6.85 2.50 13.00
CA VAL A 213 -5.70 1.99 13.76
C VAL A 213 -4.49 2.93 13.73
N VAL A 214 -4.59 4.13 13.14
CA VAL A 214 -3.50 5.12 13.09
C VAL A 214 -3.98 6.43 13.73
N PRO A 215 -3.46 6.82 14.91
CA PRO A 215 -3.93 8.00 15.64
C PRO A 215 -3.83 9.29 14.81
N GLY A 216 -4.91 10.06 14.76
CA GLY A 216 -4.92 11.40 14.16
C GLY A 216 -4.70 11.47 12.65
N ALA A 217 -4.75 10.34 11.96
CA ALA A 217 -4.26 10.21 10.60
C ALA A 217 -5.23 10.74 9.53
N ASP A 218 -6.55 10.66 9.71
CA ASP A 218 -7.51 10.80 8.60
C ASP A 218 -7.34 12.06 7.71
N SER A 219 -7.14 13.24 8.32
CA SER A 219 -6.97 14.51 7.58
C SER A 219 -5.52 14.80 7.13
N LEU A 220 -4.54 14.07 7.68
CA LEU A 220 -3.10 14.28 7.43
C LEU A 220 -2.45 13.11 6.66
N ALA A 221 -3.17 12.01 6.46
CA ALA A 221 -2.62 10.79 5.89
C ALA A 221 -2.73 10.77 4.37
N VAL A 222 -1.60 10.42 3.76
CA VAL A 222 -1.50 10.01 2.36
C VAL A 222 -1.22 8.51 2.34
N VAL A 223 -1.93 7.77 1.51
CA VAL A 223 -1.79 6.32 1.39
C VAL A 223 -1.18 6.00 0.02
N LEU A 224 -0.10 5.20 0.00
CA LEU A 224 0.41 4.58 -1.22
C LEU A 224 0.09 3.09 -1.21
N ASP A 225 -0.73 2.66 -2.17
CA ASP A 225 -1.17 1.26 -2.28
C ASP A 225 -1.52 0.98 -3.74
N ASP A 226 -1.22 -0.22 -4.23
CA ASP A 226 -1.56 -0.66 -5.59
C ASP A 226 -3.00 -1.21 -5.69
N THR A 227 -3.70 -1.34 -4.56
CA THR A 227 -5.04 -1.95 -4.48
C THR A 227 -6.06 -0.98 -3.87
N GLU A 228 -6.86 -0.31 -4.71
CA GLU A 228 -7.94 0.57 -4.23
C GLU A 228 -8.97 -0.18 -3.38
N TYR A 229 -9.25 -1.43 -3.70
CA TYR A 229 -10.36 -2.16 -3.11
C TYR A 229 -10.27 -2.28 -1.59
N VAL A 230 -9.07 -2.37 -1.01
CA VAL A 230 -8.88 -2.51 0.43
C VAL A 230 -9.07 -1.19 1.20
N TRP A 231 -9.21 -0.05 0.52
CA TRP A 231 -9.33 1.28 1.13
C TRP A 231 -10.72 1.91 0.94
N GLN A 232 -11.81 1.14 0.97
CA GLN A 232 -13.15 1.67 0.62
C GLN A 232 -13.56 2.91 1.42
N LYS A 233 -13.17 2.99 2.70
CA LYS A 233 -13.49 4.12 3.59
C LYS A 233 -12.59 5.35 3.41
N HIS A 234 -11.38 5.18 2.87
CA HIS A 234 -10.35 6.23 2.81
C HIS A 234 -9.78 6.40 1.39
N LYS A 235 -10.61 6.19 0.35
CA LYS A 235 -10.20 6.30 -1.06
C LYS A 235 -9.66 7.68 -1.42
N GLU A 236 -10.12 8.73 -0.74
CA GLU A 236 -9.67 10.11 -1.01
C GLU A 236 -8.25 10.38 -0.50
N ASN A 237 -7.75 9.55 0.43
CA ASN A 237 -6.36 9.57 0.90
C ASN A 237 -5.41 8.78 -0.02
N LEU A 238 -5.96 7.92 -0.88
CA LEU A 238 -5.21 6.95 -1.68
C LEU A 238 -4.60 7.58 -2.94
N ILE A 239 -3.29 7.44 -3.06
CA ILE A 239 -2.54 7.50 -4.31
C ILE A 239 -2.35 6.07 -4.80
N LEU A 240 -3.10 5.71 -5.85
CA LEU A 240 -3.06 4.37 -6.43
C LEU A 240 -1.76 4.16 -7.20
N MET A 241 -0.99 3.14 -6.81
CA MET A 241 0.29 2.80 -7.42
C MET A 241 0.15 1.83 -8.59
N GLU A 242 1.03 1.95 -9.58
CA GLU A 242 1.20 0.89 -10.58
C GLU A 242 1.82 -0.32 -9.89
N ARG A 243 1.23 -1.50 -10.11
CA ARG A 243 1.70 -2.76 -9.52
C ARG A 243 3.11 -3.08 -10.00
N TYR A 244 4.02 -3.31 -9.05
CA TYR A 244 5.37 -3.77 -9.34
C TYR A 244 5.39 -5.29 -9.55
N HIS A 245 5.69 -5.69 -10.78
CA HIS A 245 5.61 -7.07 -11.27
C HIS A 245 6.98 -7.59 -11.67
N TYR A 246 7.87 -7.77 -10.68
CA TYR A 246 9.22 -8.23 -10.94
C TYR A 246 9.27 -9.71 -11.30
N PHE A 247 8.65 -10.58 -10.49
CA PHE A 247 8.65 -12.02 -10.69
C PHE A 247 7.50 -12.51 -11.58
N ALA A 248 7.76 -13.53 -12.38
CA ALA A 248 6.80 -14.16 -13.30
C ALA A 248 5.53 -14.65 -12.59
N ALA A 249 5.68 -15.18 -11.37
CA ALA A 249 4.57 -15.68 -10.55
C ALA A 249 3.48 -14.63 -10.28
N SER A 250 3.85 -13.34 -10.31
CA SER A 250 2.93 -12.23 -10.13
C SER A 250 2.19 -11.79 -11.39
N CYS A 251 2.65 -12.23 -12.57
CA CYS A 251 2.18 -11.78 -13.89
C CYS A 251 1.12 -12.68 -14.52
N ARG A 252 0.40 -13.51 -13.74
CA ARG A 252 -0.45 -14.62 -14.26
C ARG A 252 -1.45 -14.24 -15.36
N HIS A 253 -1.76 -12.95 -15.53
CA HIS A 253 -2.63 -12.42 -16.59
C HIS A 253 -2.05 -11.19 -17.32
N SER A 254 -0.80 -10.82 -17.05
CA SER A 254 -0.21 -9.52 -17.43
C SER A 254 1.17 -9.72 -18.06
N GLY A 255 1.20 -10.15 -19.33
CA GLY A 255 2.42 -10.19 -20.14
C GLY A 255 3.60 -10.92 -19.50
N GLN A 256 4.81 -10.53 -19.90
CA GLN A 256 6.06 -11.00 -19.30
C GLN A 256 6.41 -10.13 -18.10
N SER A 257 7.00 -10.74 -17.07
CA SER A 257 7.52 -10.04 -15.90
C SER A 257 8.83 -9.28 -16.17
N LEU A 258 9.19 -8.35 -15.28
CA LEU A 258 10.43 -7.58 -15.43
C LEU A 258 11.68 -8.49 -15.40
N SER A 259 11.66 -9.53 -14.57
CA SER A 259 12.74 -10.52 -14.49
C SER A 259 12.92 -11.26 -15.82
N GLU A 260 11.84 -11.74 -16.44
CA GLU A 260 11.85 -12.43 -17.74
C GLU A 260 12.29 -11.53 -18.89
N LEU A 261 12.02 -10.22 -18.78
CA LEU A 261 12.47 -9.22 -19.73
C LEU A 261 13.91 -8.75 -19.48
N MET A 262 14.55 -9.20 -18.39
CA MET A 262 15.87 -8.74 -17.93
C MET A 262 15.94 -7.21 -17.80
N GLN A 263 14.85 -6.60 -17.33
CA GLN A 263 14.70 -5.15 -17.14
C GLN A 263 14.20 -4.84 -15.73
N ASP A 264 14.21 -3.57 -15.35
CA ASP A 264 13.63 -3.09 -14.10
C ASP A 264 13.21 -1.61 -14.27
N GLU A 265 12.51 -1.06 -13.29
CA GLU A 265 12.22 0.37 -13.25
C GLU A 265 13.52 1.19 -13.10
N ARG A 266 13.54 2.39 -13.68
CA ARG A 266 14.69 3.30 -13.57
C ARG A 266 14.64 4.07 -12.26
N GLU A 267 15.79 4.35 -11.66
CA GLU A 267 15.84 5.13 -10.41
C GLU A 267 15.49 6.61 -10.59
N SER A 268 15.70 7.18 -11.78
CA SER A 268 15.50 8.61 -12.04
C SER A 268 14.03 9.01 -12.20
N ASP A 269 13.22 8.11 -12.78
CA ASP A 269 11.84 8.41 -13.21
C ASP A 269 10.93 7.17 -13.19
N GLY A 270 11.30 6.17 -12.39
CA GLY A 270 10.43 5.04 -12.04
C GLY A 270 9.25 5.47 -11.17
N ALA A 271 8.43 4.51 -10.75
CA ALA A 271 7.19 4.81 -10.05
C ALA A 271 7.44 5.52 -8.71
N LEU A 272 8.37 5.02 -7.89
CA LEU A 272 8.67 5.64 -6.59
C LEU A 272 9.31 7.02 -6.72
N ALA A 273 10.17 7.23 -7.72
CA ALA A 273 10.76 8.55 -7.98
C ALA A 273 9.67 9.57 -8.36
N THR A 274 8.78 9.19 -9.29
CA THR A 274 7.65 10.03 -9.71
C THR A 274 6.73 10.38 -8.54
N ILE A 275 6.40 9.39 -7.71
CA ILE A 275 5.48 9.59 -6.59
C ILE A 275 6.12 10.39 -5.46
N LEU A 276 7.44 10.31 -5.26
CA LEU A 276 8.12 11.18 -4.32
C LEU A 276 7.93 12.66 -4.68
N ASP A 277 8.01 13.02 -5.98
CA ASP A 277 7.78 14.40 -6.43
C ASP A 277 6.32 14.83 -6.20
N VAL A 278 5.37 13.92 -6.38
CA VAL A 278 3.96 14.15 -6.03
C VAL A 278 3.81 14.41 -4.53
N LEU A 279 4.42 13.60 -3.67
CA LEU A 279 4.39 13.76 -2.22
C LEU A 279 5.02 15.09 -1.77
N LYS A 280 6.16 15.47 -2.34
CA LYS A 280 6.81 16.79 -2.09
C LYS A 280 5.87 17.94 -2.43
N ARG A 281 5.17 17.84 -3.55
CA ARG A 281 4.22 18.87 -3.99
C ARG A 281 2.97 18.92 -3.11
N ILE A 282 2.42 17.77 -2.71
CA ILE A 282 1.32 17.70 -1.73
C ILE A 282 1.73 18.38 -0.42
N HIS A 283 2.91 18.02 0.12
CA HIS A 283 3.45 18.58 1.36
C HIS A 283 3.62 20.10 1.25
N THR A 284 4.24 20.57 0.17
CA THR A 284 4.47 22.01 -0.09
C THR A 284 3.15 22.78 -0.10
N ILE A 285 2.14 22.28 -0.81
CA ILE A 285 0.82 22.91 -0.88
C ILE A 285 0.13 22.87 0.49
N PHE A 286 0.18 21.74 1.19
CA PHE A 286 -0.50 21.56 2.47
C PHE A 286 0.04 22.52 3.53
N PHE A 287 1.35 22.80 3.55
CA PHE A 287 1.99 23.70 4.51
C PHE A 287 2.25 25.11 3.99
N ASP A 288 1.67 25.50 2.85
CA ASP A 288 1.78 26.86 2.32
C ASP A 288 1.11 27.87 3.26
N LEU A 289 1.87 28.88 3.70
CA LEU A 289 1.39 29.94 4.58
C LEU A 289 0.47 30.94 3.87
N GLY A 290 0.49 30.99 2.53
CA GLY A 290 -0.41 31.83 1.74
C GLY A 290 -1.86 31.35 1.77
N VAL A 291 -2.11 30.11 2.18
CA VAL A 291 -3.46 29.58 2.38
C VAL A 291 -3.99 30.14 3.72
N GLY A 292 -4.94 31.07 3.66
CA GLY A 292 -5.49 31.80 4.82
C GLY A 292 -6.27 30.96 5.86
N THR A 293 -6.16 29.63 5.84
CA THR A 293 -6.76 28.72 6.82
C THR A 293 -5.72 28.21 7.81
N ALA A 294 -6.13 28.02 9.08
CA ALA A 294 -5.29 27.49 10.13
C ALA A 294 -4.84 26.05 9.80
N LEU A 295 -3.58 25.71 10.09
CA LEU A 295 -3.02 24.38 9.81
C LEU A 295 -3.83 23.25 10.47
N SER A 296 -4.34 23.47 11.68
CA SER A 296 -5.14 22.48 12.43
C SER A 296 -6.49 22.15 11.81
N SER A 297 -6.97 22.96 10.87
CA SER A 297 -8.22 22.73 10.14
C SER A 297 -8.00 22.30 8.68
N ARG A 298 -6.74 22.05 8.28
CA ARG A 298 -6.42 21.62 6.91
C ARG A 298 -6.61 20.14 6.75
N ASP A 299 -6.90 19.76 5.52
CA ASP A 299 -7.14 18.39 5.10
C ASP A 299 -6.33 18.14 3.81
N VAL A 300 -5.63 17.00 3.76
CA VAL A 300 -4.80 16.63 2.62
C VAL A 300 -5.64 16.12 1.44
N ARG A 301 -6.85 15.58 1.68
CA ARG A 301 -7.70 14.98 0.65
C ARG A 301 -8.11 15.98 -0.45
N PRO A 302 -8.54 17.22 -0.15
CA PRO A 302 -8.77 18.23 -1.19
C PRO A 302 -7.52 18.59 -2.00
N VAL A 303 -6.33 18.54 -1.37
CA VAL A 303 -5.06 18.81 -2.06
C VAL A 303 -4.76 17.70 -3.08
N ILE A 304 -4.84 16.43 -2.64
CA ILE A 304 -4.69 15.24 -3.49
C ILE A 304 -5.68 15.30 -4.66
N LYS A 305 -6.96 15.56 -4.36
CA LYS A 305 -8.03 15.63 -5.36
C LYS A 305 -7.77 16.71 -6.42
N ARG A 306 -7.40 17.92 -5.99
CA ARG A 306 -7.10 19.03 -6.91
C ARG A 306 -5.92 18.69 -7.80
N MET A 307 -4.82 18.20 -7.21
CA MET A 307 -3.64 17.80 -7.99
C MET A 307 -3.95 16.72 -9.01
N ARG A 308 -4.82 15.77 -8.67
CA ARG A 308 -5.27 14.74 -9.62
C ARG A 308 -6.06 15.34 -10.78
N GLN A 309 -6.96 16.28 -10.49
CA GLN A 309 -7.78 16.94 -11.51
C GLN A 309 -7.00 17.84 -12.47
N GLU A 310 -5.81 18.29 -12.10
CA GLU A 310 -4.95 19.08 -12.97
C GLU A 310 -4.31 18.24 -14.09
N VAL A 311 -4.23 16.91 -13.93
CA VAL A 311 -3.50 16.02 -14.85
C VAL A 311 -4.06 16.07 -16.27
N LEU A 312 -5.37 15.94 -16.42
CA LEU A 312 -6.07 15.97 -17.72
C LEU A 312 -7.01 17.17 -17.84
N GLN A 313 -6.76 18.24 -17.08
CA GLN A 313 -7.54 19.47 -17.18
C GLN A 313 -7.55 20.00 -18.62
N GLY A 314 -8.75 20.29 -19.13
CA GLY A 314 -8.95 20.76 -20.51
C GLY A 314 -9.03 19.65 -21.56
N CYS A 315 -8.88 18.38 -21.19
CA CYS A 315 -9.11 17.25 -22.09
C CYS A 315 -10.61 16.92 -22.16
N LYS A 316 -11.13 16.76 -23.38
CA LYS A 316 -12.48 16.24 -23.63
C LYS A 316 -12.36 14.91 -24.37
N LEU A 317 -12.77 13.82 -23.72
CA LEU A 317 -12.53 12.45 -24.17
C LEU A 317 -13.81 11.78 -24.65
N VAL A 318 -13.68 10.95 -25.69
CA VAL A 318 -14.73 10.02 -26.12
C VAL A 318 -14.15 8.61 -26.23
N PHE A 319 -14.85 7.63 -25.66
CA PHE A 319 -14.45 6.23 -25.73
C PHE A 319 -15.10 5.51 -26.90
N SER A 320 -14.34 4.63 -27.57
CA SER A 320 -14.79 3.91 -28.75
C SER A 320 -14.44 2.42 -28.65
N ARG A 321 -15.46 1.57 -28.43
CA ARG A 321 -15.33 0.12 -28.25
C ARG A 321 -14.34 -0.30 -27.15
N VAL A 322 -14.23 0.54 -26.12
CA VAL A 322 -13.43 0.24 -24.91
C VAL A 322 -14.27 -0.51 -23.87
N PHE A 323 -15.61 -0.39 -23.93
CA PHE A 323 -16.52 -0.94 -22.94
C PHE A 323 -17.45 -2.01 -23.55
N PRO A 324 -17.87 -3.02 -22.76
CA PRO A 324 -18.92 -3.95 -23.17
C PRO A 324 -20.23 -3.20 -23.50
N SER A 325 -20.94 -3.67 -24.51
CA SER A 325 -22.17 -3.03 -25.02
C SER A 325 -23.31 -2.95 -23.98
N ASP A 326 -23.31 -3.86 -22.99
CA ASP A 326 -24.44 -4.05 -22.07
C ASP A 326 -24.36 -3.20 -20.78
N CYS A 327 -23.39 -2.28 -20.70
CA CYS A 327 -23.11 -1.51 -19.49
C CYS A 327 -23.05 -0.01 -19.76
N ARG A 328 -23.51 0.80 -18.79
CA ARG A 328 -23.40 2.26 -18.85
C ARG A 328 -21.92 2.69 -18.84
N PRO A 329 -21.42 3.43 -19.86
CA PRO A 329 -20.02 3.86 -19.92
C PRO A 329 -19.56 4.64 -18.69
N GLN A 330 -20.43 5.44 -18.09
CA GLN A 330 -20.13 6.26 -16.90
C GLN A 330 -19.80 5.43 -15.66
N HIS A 331 -20.20 4.15 -15.63
CA HIS A 331 -19.89 3.26 -14.52
C HIS A 331 -18.57 2.53 -14.69
N GLN A 332 -17.96 2.61 -15.88
CA GLN A 332 -16.74 1.91 -16.22
C GLN A 332 -15.53 2.56 -15.56
N ILE A 333 -14.58 1.72 -15.10
CA ILE A 333 -13.41 2.16 -14.34
C ILE A 333 -12.62 3.23 -15.11
N MET A 334 -12.40 3.02 -16.41
CA MET A 334 -11.61 3.95 -17.21
C MET A 334 -12.28 5.31 -17.45
N TRP A 335 -13.62 5.33 -17.55
CA TRP A 335 -14.37 6.59 -17.63
C TRP A 335 -14.20 7.38 -16.33
N LYS A 336 -14.41 6.71 -15.18
CA LYS A 336 -14.26 7.32 -13.86
C LYS A 336 -12.83 7.80 -13.61
N MET A 337 -11.83 7.03 -14.02
CA MET A 337 -10.41 7.39 -13.91
C MET A 337 -10.12 8.68 -14.70
N ALA A 338 -10.58 8.78 -15.94
CA ALA A 338 -10.41 9.99 -16.74
C ALA A 338 -11.05 11.24 -16.09
N GLU A 339 -12.28 11.10 -15.56
CA GLU A 339 -12.95 12.22 -14.87
C GLU A 339 -12.25 12.59 -13.55
N GLN A 340 -11.75 11.61 -12.80
CA GLN A 340 -10.95 11.86 -11.60
C GLN A 340 -9.65 12.62 -11.92
N LEU A 341 -9.06 12.39 -13.10
CA LEU A 341 -7.91 13.13 -13.61
C LEU A 341 -8.29 14.52 -14.17
N GLY A 342 -9.56 14.91 -14.13
CA GLY A 342 -10.04 16.22 -14.56
C GLY A 342 -10.42 16.35 -16.03
N ALA A 343 -10.47 15.24 -16.76
CA ALA A 343 -11.01 15.22 -18.11
C ALA A 343 -12.54 15.31 -18.10
N VAL A 344 -13.12 15.82 -19.20
CA VAL A 344 -14.56 15.80 -19.46
C VAL A 344 -14.85 14.65 -20.42
N CYS A 345 -15.57 13.63 -19.96
CA CYS A 345 -15.93 12.49 -20.79
C CYS A 345 -17.28 12.71 -21.49
N CYS A 346 -17.37 12.33 -22.76
CA CYS A 346 -18.57 12.50 -23.59
C CYS A 346 -18.94 11.21 -24.31
N SER A 347 -20.24 11.02 -24.52
CA SER A 347 -20.74 9.82 -25.21
C SER A 347 -20.49 9.92 -26.71
N GLU A 348 -20.66 11.10 -27.30
CA GLU A 348 -20.54 11.33 -28.75
C GLU A 348 -19.44 12.34 -29.10
N VAL A 349 -18.99 12.25 -30.35
CA VAL A 349 -17.96 13.15 -30.90
C VAL A 349 -18.57 14.48 -31.35
N ASP A 350 -17.92 15.58 -31.01
CA ASP A 350 -18.26 16.94 -31.44
C ASP A 350 -16.96 17.75 -31.63
N PRO A 351 -17.00 18.94 -32.26
CA PRO A 351 -15.79 19.72 -32.54
C PRO A 351 -14.91 20.07 -31.33
N SER A 352 -15.47 20.11 -30.11
CA SER A 352 -14.74 20.39 -28.87
C SER A 352 -14.02 19.18 -28.28
N VAL A 353 -14.29 17.96 -28.78
CA VAL A 353 -13.55 16.76 -28.38
C VAL A 353 -12.08 16.91 -28.75
N THR A 354 -11.19 16.59 -27.82
CA THR A 354 -9.73 16.67 -28.02
C THR A 354 -9.11 15.30 -28.27
N HIS A 355 -9.64 14.24 -27.64
CA HIS A 355 -9.11 12.89 -27.79
C HIS A 355 -10.22 11.86 -27.97
N VAL A 356 -9.94 10.84 -28.78
CA VAL A 356 -10.72 9.62 -28.90
C VAL A 356 -9.87 8.46 -28.39
N VAL A 357 -10.42 7.72 -27.42
CA VAL A 357 -9.76 6.57 -26.80
C VAL A 357 -10.35 5.29 -27.37
N ALA A 358 -9.52 4.46 -28.00
CA ALA A 358 -9.96 3.27 -28.70
C ALA A 358 -8.91 2.15 -28.67
N VAL A 359 -9.36 0.90 -28.72
CA VAL A 359 -8.49 -0.26 -28.91
C VAL A 359 -8.24 -0.59 -30.39
N HIS A 360 -9.08 -0.06 -31.29
CA HIS A 360 -9.01 -0.31 -32.72
C HIS A 360 -9.29 0.96 -33.53
N ALA A 361 -8.52 1.16 -34.61
CA ALA A 361 -8.63 2.35 -35.47
C ALA A 361 -9.82 2.33 -36.46
N GLY A 362 -10.47 1.18 -36.66
CA GLY A 362 -11.52 1.01 -37.69
C GLY A 362 -12.90 1.57 -37.32
N THR A 363 -13.10 2.01 -36.08
CA THR A 363 -14.41 2.50 -35.63
C THR A 363 -14.76 3.84 -36.27
N GLU A 364 -16.04 4.20 -36.28
CA GLU A 364 -16.49 5.51 -36.78
C GLU A 364 -15.87 6.66 -35.98
N LYS A 365 -15.85 6.56 -34.65
CA LYS A 365 -15.26 7.57 -33.76
C LYS A 365 -13.74 7.70 -33.95
N ALA A 366 -13.03 6.59 -34.19
CA ALA A 366 -11.60 6.63 -34.51
C ALA A 366 -11.33 7.29 -35.87
N ARG A 367 -12.09 6.93 -36.92
CA ARG A 367 -12.00 7.58 -38.23
C ARG A 367 -12.35 9.07 -38.16
N TRP A 368 -13.33 9.43 -37.33
CA TRP A 368 -13.68 10.83 -37.07
C TRP A 368 -12.50 11.60 -36.45
N ALA A 369 -11.79 11.02 -35.47
CA ALA A 369 -10.64 11.64 -34.85
C ALA A 369 -9.54 11.95 -35.87
N VAL A 370 -9.18 10.97 -36.71
CA VAL A 370 -8.19 11.12 -37.78
C VAL A 370 -8.61 12.21 -38.77
N LYS A 371 -9.86 12.18 -39.23
CA LYS A 371 -10.40 13.18 -40.18
C LYS A 371 -10.34 14.61 -39.62
N HIS A 372 -10.57 14.79 -38.33
CA HIS A 372 -10.59 16.11 -37.66
C HIS A 372 -9.29 16.45 -36.94
N LYS A 373 -8.21 15.69 -37.19
CA LYS A 373 -6.88 15.89 -36.58
C LYS A 373 -6.93 15.95 -35.04
N LYS A 374 -7.75 15.09 -34.44
CA LYS A 374 -7.82 14.89 -32.98
C LYS A 374 -6.94 13.71 -32.58
N PHE A 375 -6.52 13.66 -31.32
CA PHE A 375 -5.70 12.56 -30.83
C PHE A 375 -6.52 11.26 -30.81
N LEU A 376 -5.93 10.17 -31.31
CA LEU A 376 -6.50 8.83 -31.29
C LEU A 376 -5.57 7.91 -30.51
N LEU A 377 -5.98 7.55 -29.29
CA LEU A 377 -5.08 6.96 -28.29
C LEU A 377 -5.57 5.62 -27.76
N HIS A 378 -4.62 4.77 -27.39
CA HIS A 378 -4.90 3.54 -26.67
C HIS A 378 -5.30 3.86 -25.21
N PRO A 379 -6.26 3.11 -24.60
CA PRO A 379 -6.61 3.15 -23.17
C PRO A 379 -5.46 3.34 -22.17
N ARG A 380 -4.32 2.70 -22.45
CA ARG A 380 -3.09 2.75 -21.65
C ARG A 380 -2.54 4.17 -21.42
N TRP A 381 -2.89 5.13 -22.27
CA TRP A 381 -2.53 6.53 -22.06
C TRP A 381 -3.15 7.09 -20.78
N ILE A 382 -4.44 6.81 -20.53
CA ILE A 382 -5.13 7.27 -19.31
C ILE A 382 -4.50 6.60 -18.09
N GLU A 383 -4.24 5.29 -18.16
CA GLU A 383 -3.60 4.53 -17.09
C GLU A 383 -2.22 5.09 -16.75
N ALA A 384 -1.39 5.36 -17.77
CA ALA A 384 -0.08 5.95 -17.58
C ALA A 384 -0.16 7.37 -16.98
N CYS A 385 -1.13 8.18 -17.41
CA CYS A 385 -1.39 9.50 -16.80
C CYS A 385 -1.79 9.37 -15.32
N ASN A 386 -2.60 8.37 -15.00
CA ASN A 386 -3.05 8.10 -13.63
C ASN A 386 -1.88 7.72 -12.72
N TYR A 387 -1.04 6.76 -13.14
CA TYR A 387 0.06 6.29 -12.30
C TYR A 387 1.21 7.29 -12.18
N ARG A 388 1.48 8.08 -13.23
CA ARG A 388 2.54 9.09 -13.20
C ARG A 388 2.10 10.47 -12.69
N TRP A 389 0.80 10.66 -12.43
CA TRP A 389 0.26 11.95 -11.96
C TRP A 389 0.63 13.14 -12.87
N HIS A 390 0.76 12.86 -14.16
CA HIS A 390 1.17 13.82 -15.17
C HIS A 390 0.63 13.41 -16.53
N ARG A 391 0.23 14.39 -17.35
CA ARG A 391 -0.25 14.13 -18.71
C ARG A 391 0.90 13.53 -19.52
N GLN A 392 0.74 12.29 -19.95
CA GLN A 392 1.74 11.63 -20.77
C GLN A 392 1.66 12.12 -22.21
N PRO A 393 2.80 12.16 -22.95
CA PRO A 393 2.81 12.48 -24.36
C PRO A 393 1.86 11.55 -25.13
N GLU A 394 1.00 12.12 -25.97
CA GLU A 394 0.00 11.38 -26.72
C GLU A 394 0.64 10.42 -27.74
N GLU A 395 1.77 10.80 -28.33
CA GLU A 395 2.53 10.04 -29.31
C GLU A 395 3.03 8.67 -28.82
N ASP A 396 3.18 8.48 -27.51
CA ASP A 396 3.67 7.24 -26.91
C ASP A 396 2.59 6.14 -26.86
N PHE A 397 1.33 6.49 -27.13
CA PHE A 397 0.18 5.59 -26.97
C PHE A 397 -0.69 5.47 -28.23
N PRO A 398 -0.11 5.16 -29.40
CA PRO A 398 -0.87 5.04 -30.64
C PRO A 398 -1.81 3.83 -30.61
N VAL A 399 -2.93 3.94 -31.32
CA VAL A 399 -3.84 2.79 -31.53
C VAL A 399 -3.25 1.85 -32.60
N PRO A 400 -3.05 0.55 -32.31
CA PRO A 400 -2.54 -0.40 -33.29
C PRO A 400 -3.42 -0.49 -34.54
N GLY A 401 -2.79 -0.59 -35.72
CA GLY A 401 -3.48 -0.80 -37.00
C GLY A 401 -3.82 0.45 -37.82
N LEU A 402 -3.39 1.64 -37.38
CA LEU A 402 -3.27 2.80 -38.27
C LEU A 402 -2.15 2.52 -39.27
N LYS A 403 -2.46 1.99 -40.45
CA LYS A 403 -1.50 2.03 -41.56
C LYS A 403 -1.32 3.50 -41.95
N GLU A 404 -0.12 4.03 -41.79
CA GLU A 404 0.25 5.30 -42.40
C GLU A 404 0.05 5.14 -43.92
N ASP A 405 -0.89 5.90 -44.47
CA ASP A 405 -1.03 6.04 -45.91
C ASP A 405 0.12 6.94 -46.37
N LYS A 406 1.34 6.39 -46.47
CA LYS A 406 2.44 7.06 -47.16
C LYS A 406 2.06 7.07 -48.64
N GLY A 407 1.49 8.19 -49.07
CA GLY A 407 1.10 8.47 -50.44
C GLY A 407 2.21 8.06 -51.41
N LYS A 408 1.97 6.99 -52.17
CA LYS A 408 2.70 6.73 -53.40
C LYS A 408 2.05 7.58 -54.48
N GLU A 409 2.59 8.77 -54.71
CA GLU A 409 2.42 9.46 -55.98
C GLU A 409 2.91 8.52 -57.09
N LYS A 410 1.96 8.02 -57.89
CA LYS A 410 2.26 7.37 -59.16
C LYS A 410 2.71 8.46 -60.13
N VAL A 411 4.01 8.63 -60.29
CA VAL A 411 4.57 9.24 -61.50
C VAL A 411 4.39 8.21 -62.63
N ALA A 412 3.38 8.43 -63.46
CA ALA A 412 3.27 7.75 -64.74
C ALA A 412 4.14 8.52 -65.74
N GLU A 413 5.34 8.03 -66.00
CA GLU A 413 6.14 8.51 -67.11
C GLU A 413 5.89 7.61 -68.33
N ILE A 414 5.22 8.22 -69.30
CA ILE A 414 5.03 7.73 -70.66
C ILE A 414 6.35 7.96 -71.40
N ALA A 415 6.93 6.91 -71.97
CA ALA A 415 7.84 7.06 -73.11
C ALA A 415 7.74 5.84 -74.02
N HIS A 416 6.94 6.00 -75.08
CA HIS A 416 7.15 5.35 -76.36
C HIS A 416 8.48 5.83 -76.96
N LEU A 417 9.39 4.89 -77.25
CA LEU A 417 10.07 4.71 -78.55
C LEU A 417 11.04 3.53 -78.47
#